data_AF-A0A179EXJ7-F1
#
_entry.id   AF-A0A179EXJ7-F1
#
_cell.length_a   1.000
_cell.length_b   1.000
_cell.length_c   1.000
_cell.angle_alpha   90.00
_cell.angle_beta   90.00
_cell.angle_gamma   90.00
#
_symmetry.space_group_name_H-M   'P 1'
#
loop_
_entity.id
_entity.type
_entity.pdbx_description
1 polymer ?
#
loop_
_entity_poly.entity_id
_entity_poly.type
_entity_poly.pdbx_seq_one_letter_code
_entity_poly.pdbx_strand_id
1 'polypeptide(L)'
;MPKPYVARLVYDRTHLSIALVKPPLDVVGGITYRPFSRRRFAEIAFCAISSDRQVKGYGAHLMSHLKDYVRASGDVMHFLTCADNSAIGYFKKQGFTKEITLEKNMWMGYIKDYNGATLMQCSMLPRIRYLEMGRMLSKQKECVQAKIRAFSKSHIIHPPPREWSDGIKEINPLDIPAIRASGWSPDKDEMTRRPRHAPIYSQLLRLLNDMANHNSAWPFLVPVDRDEVTDYYDIILEPMDLSTMETRLEVDQYVTLEDFIRDATLVFDNCRKYNDESTQYVKLADNLERYMWRQIKTLPEWSCLESEKVLVRDRLGDDSAMLSTLIPEEIPTVTARLDEALARN
;
A
#
# COMPACT_ATOMS: atom_id res chain seq x y z
N MET A 1 -11.56 4.93 -19.09
CA MET A 1 -12.98 5.33 -19.31
C MET A 1 -13.23 5.72 -20.76
N PRO A 2 -14.46 5.51 -21.30
CA PRO A 2 -14.81 5.89 -22.68
C PRO A 2 -14.79 7.41 -22.90
N LYS A 3 -14.26 7.87 -24.04
CA LYS A 3 -14.16 9.32 -24.36
C LYS A 3 -15.51 10.07 -24.33
N PRO A 4 -16.63 9.53 -24.87
CA PRO A 4 -17.92 10.22 -24.84
C PRO A 4 -18.44 10.41 -23.40
N TYR A 5 -18.14 9.46 -22.52
CA TYR A 5 -18.52 9.53 -21.12
C TYR A 5 -17.80 10.66 -20.38
N VAL A 6 -16.49 10.79 -20.60
CA VAL A 6 -15.67 11.87 -20.03
C VAL A 6 -16.19 13.22 -20.49
N ALA A 7 -16.38 13.42 -21.80
CA ALA A 7 -16.89 14.67 -22.35
C ALA A 7 -18.25 15.05 -21.76
N ARG A 8 -19.17 14.08 -21.63
CA ARG A 8 -20.49 14.32 -21.05
C ARG A 8 -20.41 14.85 -19.62
N LEU A 9 -19.56 14.29 -18.77
CA LEU A 9 -19.44 14.72 -17.38
C LEU A 9 -18.65 16.03 -17.24
N VAL A 10 -17.60 16.24 -18.03
CA VAL A 10 -16.83 17.49 -17.99
C VAL A 10 -17.66 18.69 -18.43
N TYR A 11 -18.56 18.51 -19.41
CA TYR A 11 -19.46 19.56 -19.90
C TYR A 11 -20.82 19.59 -19.21
N ASP A 12 -21.05 18.74 -18.22
CA ASP A 12 -22.29 18.72 -17.44
C ASP A 12 -22.37 19.95 -16.54
N ARG A 13 -23.51 20.66 -16.55
CA ARG A 13 -23.70 21.90 -15.78
C ARG A 13 -23.68 21.72 -14.27
N THR A 14 -23.88 20.50 -13.78
CA THR A 14 -23.80 20.19 -12.35
C THR A 14 -22.38 19.87 -11.89
N HIS A 15 -21.44 19.73 -12.82
CA HIS A 15 -20.03 19.51 -12.55
C HIS A 15 -19.26 20.84 -12.66
N LEU A 16 -18.25 20.98 -11.81
CA LEU A 16 -17.32 22.09 -11.81
C LEU A 16 -15.93 21.55 -12.10
N SER A 17 -15.10 22.35 -12.77
CA SER A 17 -13.72 21.97 -13.06
C SER A 17 -12.76 23.07 -12.61
N ILE A 18 -11.70 22.67 -11.91
CA ILE A 18 -10.52 23.51 -11.68
C ILE A 18 -9.41 23.04 -12.62
N ALA A 19 -8.81 23.96 -13.35
CA ALA A 19 -7.76 23.67 -14.32
C ALA A 19 -6.48 24.44 -13.99
N LEU A 20 -5.33 23.78 -14.14
CA LEU A 20 -4.04 24.44 -14.19
C LEU A 20 -3.77 24.86 -15.62
N VAL A 21 -3.70 26.17 -15.86
CA VAL A 21 -3.50 26.74 -17.18
C VAL A 21 -2.20 27.54 -17.19
N LYS A 22 -1.35 27.27 -18.18
CA LYS A 22 -0.17 28.11 -18.47
C LYS A 22 -0.50 29.10 -19.59
N PRO A 23 0.07 30.31 -19.54
CA PRO A 23 -0.07 31.26 -20.64
C PRO A 23 0.43 30.66 -21.98
N PRO A 24 -0.24 30.92 -23.12
CA PRO A 24 -1.46 31.74 -23.23
C PRO A 24 -2.72 31.02 -22.74
N LEU A 25 -2.92 29.73 -23.05
CA LEU A 25 -4.10 28.92 -22.67
C LEU A 25 -3.78 27.40 -22.69
N ASP A 26 -2.56 27.01 -22.30
CA ASP A 26 -2.11 25.60 -22.27
C ASP A 26 -2.59 24.90 -20.99
N VAL A 27 -3.52 23.94 -21.12
CA VAL A 27 -4.08 23.19 -19.98
C VAL A 27 -3.12 22.06 -19.57
N VAL A 28 -2.56 22.19 -18.37
CA VAL A 28 -1.59 21.25 -17.79
C VAL A 28 -2.25 20.05 -17.12
N GLY A 29 -3.45 20.27 -16.60
CA GLY A 29 -4.20 19.28 -15.83
C GLY A 29 -5.39 19.91 -15.14
N GLY A 30 -6.23 19.08 -14.54
CA GLY A 30 -7.47 19.53 -13.94
C GLY A 30 -8.12 18.51 -13.03
N ILE A 31 -9.03 19.00 -12.20
CA ILE A 31 -9.95 18.18 -11.41
C ILE A 31 -11.36 18.59 -11.75
N THR A 32 -12.17 17.63 -12.16
CA THR A 32 -13.62 17.80 -12.33
C THR A 32 -14.32 17.13 -11.16
N TYR A 33 -15.21 17.89 -10.51
CA TYR A 33 -15.93 17.44 -9.32
C TYR A 33 -17.39 17.90 -9.36
N ARG A 34 -18.25 17.19 -8.62
CA ARG A 34 -19.67 17.49 -8.47
C ARG A 34 -19.97 17.79 -7.00
N PRO A 35 -20.28 19.05 -6.63
CA PRO A 35 -20.58 19.40 -5.26
C PRO A 35 -22.02 19.01 -4.86
N PHE A 36 -22.18 18.43 -3.68
CA PHE A 36 -23.48 18.16 -3.06
C PHE A 36 -23.60 18.99 -1.77
N SER A 37 -23.80 20.31 -1.91
CA SER A 37 -23.70 21.27 -0.80
C SER A 37 -24.60 20.90 0.40
N ARG A 38 -25.84 20.46 0.17
CA ARG A 38 -26.76 20.02 1.23
C ARG A 38 -26.25 18.82 2.04
N ARG A 39 -25.38 18.00 1.46
CA ARG A 39 -24.81 16.78 2.04
C ARG A 39 -23.36 16.98 2.48
N ARG A 40 -22.82 18.21 2.36
CA ARG A 40 -21.47 18.61 2.78
C ARG A 40 -20.33 17.77 2.18
N PHE A 41 -20.56 17.11 1.04
CA PHE A 41 -19.53 16.39 0.32
C PHE A 41 -19.51 16.76 -1.17
N ALA A 42 -18.42 16.43 -1.85
CA ALA A 42 -18.32 16.50 -3.31
C ALA A 42 -17.70 15.21 -3.87
N GLU A 43 -18.21 14.78 -5.01
CA GLU A 43 -17.65 13.67 -5.78
C GLU A 43 -16.55 14.21 -6.70
N ILE A 44 -15.33 13.68 -6.60
CA ILE A 44 -14.28 13.94 -7.60
C ILE A 44 -14.45 12.90 -8.71
N ALA A 45 -14.91 13.35 -9.87
CA ALA A 45 -15.16 12.48 -11.02
C ALA A 45 -13.87 12.22 -11.80
N PHE A 46 -13.04 13.25 -12.01
CA PHE A 46 -11.78 13.13 -12.74
C PHE A 46 -10.67 13.94 -12.07
N CYS A 47 -9.47 13.39 -12.03
CA CYS A 47 -8.27 14.10 -11.60
C CYS A 47 -7.11 13.65 -12.48
N ALA A 48 -6.58 14.56 -13.31
CA ALA A 48 -5.51 14.22 -14.24
C ALA A 48 -4.50 15.37 -14.41
N ILE A 49 -3.23 15.00 -14.55
CA ILE A 49 -2.13 15.89 -14.95
C ILE A 49 -1.52 15.30 -16.22
N SER A 50 -1.19 16.16 -17.18
CA SER A 50 -0.49 15.77 -18.41
C SER A 50 0.76 14.96 -18.11
N SER A 51 0.99 13.89 -18.86
CA SER A 51 2.01 12.87 -18.58
C SER A 51 3.43 13.44 -18.51
N ASP A 52 3.77 14.38 -19.40
CA ASP A 52 5.05 15.12 -19.46
C ASP A 52 5.32 16.00 -18.21
N ARG A 53 4.30 16.21 -17.39
CA ARG A 53 4.31 17.10 -16.23
C ARG A 53 3.96 16.40 -14.93
N GLN A 54 3.79 15.07 -14.95
CA GLN A 54 3.66 14.29 -13.72
C GLN A 54 4.93 14.43 -12.85
N VAL A 55 4.79 14.20 -11.54
CA VAL A 55 5.89 14.23 -10.54
C VAL A 55 6.48 15.62 -10.24
N LYS A 56 6.08 16.69 -10.93
CA LYS A 56 6.53 18.08 -10.66
C LYS A 56 5.75 18.82 -9.56
N GLY A 57 4.93 18.11 -8.78
CA GLY A 57 4.11 18.69 -7.70
C GLY A 57 2.79 19.34 -8.13
N TYR A 58 2.50 19.44 -9.43
CA TYR A 58 1.25 20.07 -9.94
C TYR A 58 -0.02 19.47 -9.36
N GLY A 59 -0.11 18.13 -9.25
CA GLY A 59 -1.29 17.46 -8.68
C GLY A 59 -1.55 17.86 -7.23
N ALA A 60 -0.51 17.84 -6.39
CA ALA A 60 -0.62 18.26 -4.99
C ALA A 60 -1.01 19.75 -4.86
N HIS A 61 -0.46 20.61 -5.72
CA HIS A 61 -0.81 22.02 -5.77
C HIS A 61 -2.28 22.22 -6.18
N LEU A 62 -2.73 21.51 -7.23
CA LEU A 62 -4.11 21.55 -7.72
C LEU A 62 -5.12 21.08 -6.67
N MET A 63 -4.82 19.99 -5.97
CA MET A 63 -5.66 19.49 -4.88
C MET A 63 -5.72 20.47 -3.70
N SER A 64 -4.61 21.14 -3.39
CA SER A 64 -4.57 22.17 -2.34
C SER A 64 -5.44 23.38 -2.70
N HIS A 65 -5.37 23.85 -3.95
CA HIS A 65 -6.26 24.89 -4.47
C HIS A 65 -7.72 24.45 -4.42
N LEU A 66 -8.04 23.23 -4.84
CA LEU A 66 -9.40 22.71 -4.80
C LEU A 66 -9.95 22.70 -3.37
N LYS A 67 -9.19 22.18 -2.40
CA LYS A 67 -9.59 22.13 -0.99
C LYS A 67 -9.84 23.52 -0.41
N ASP A 68 -8.93 24.46 -0.63
CA ASP A 68 -9.09 25.83 -0.15
C ASP A 68 -10.28 26.52 -0.85
N TYR A 69 -10.46 26.30 -2.16
CA TYR A 69 -11.57 26.87 -2.93
C TYR A 69 -12.93 26.36 -2.45
N VAL A 70 -13.14 25.05 -2.32
CA VAL A 70 -14.46 24.51 -1.91
C VAL A 70 -14.80 24.89 -0.48
N ARG A 71 -13.78 25.01 0.39
CA ARG A 71 -13.97 25.46 1.77
C ARG A 71 -14.28 26.94 1.89
N ALA A 72 -13.77 27.76 0.96
CA ALA A 72 -14.06 29.19 0.94
C ALA A 72 -15.40 29.51 0.26
N SER A 73 -15.84 28.67 -0.69
CA SER A 73 -17.03 28.91 -1.52
C SER A 73 -18.29 28.17 -1.07
N GLY A 74 -18.19 27.22 -0.13
CA GLY A 74 -19.37 26.49 0.37
C GLY A 74 -19.08 25.60 1.59
N ASP A 75 -20.03 24.71 1.89
CA ASP A 75 -20.03 23.88 3.12
C ASP A 75 -19.44 22.47 2.93
N VAL A 76 -18.83 22.21 1.77
CA VAL A 76 -18.22 20.92 1.47
C VAL A 76 -17.03 20.69 2.40
N MET A 77 -17.09 19.61 3.18
CA MET A 77 -16.03 19.18 4.09
C MET A 77 -15.42 17.83 3.71
N HIS A 78 -16.09 17.07 2.85
CA HIS A 78 -15.67 15.73 2.45
C HIS A 78 -15.55 15.63 0.93
N PHE A 79 -14.49 14.97 0.47
CA PHE A 79 -14.40 14.48 -0.91
C PHE A 79 -14.55 12.98 -0.94
N LEU A 80 -15.31 12.49 -1.90
CA LEU A 80 -15.37 11.07 -2.24
C LEU A 80 -14.94 10.89 -3.69
N THR A 81 -14.17 9.84 -3.96
CA THR A 81 -13.66 9.55 -5.30
C THR A 81 -13.56 8.06 -5.49
N CYS A 82 -13.91 7.58 -6.68
CA CYS A 82 -13.61 6.23 -7.11
C CYS A 82 -12.26 6.27 -7.84
N ALA A 83 -11.20 5.86 -7.16
CA ALA A 83 -9.83 5.95 -7.65
C ALA A 83 -9.41 4.68 -8.38
N ASP A 84 -8.80 4.84 -9.56
CA ASP A 84 -8.10 3.76 -10.25
C ASP A 84 -6.88 3.31 -9.41
N ASN A 85 -6.46 2.05 -9.54
CA ASN A 85 -5.35 1.47 -8.76
C ASN A 85 -4.05 2.29 -8.83
N SER A 86 -3.74 2.85 -10.01
CA SER A 86 -2.56 3.70 -10.21
C SER A 86 -2.62 5.06 -9.52
N ALA A 87 -3.82 5.52 -9.13
CA ALA A 87 -4.05 6.81 -8.49
C ALA A 87 -4.17 6.71 -6.95
N ILE A 88 -4.32 5.51 -6.38
CA ILE A 88 -4.49 5.31 -4.93
C ILE A 88 -3.33 5.96 -4.15
N GLY A 89 -2.08 5.76 -4.59
CA GLY A 89 -0.91 6.35 -3.94
C GLY A 89 -0.91 7.88 -3.96
N TYR A 90 -1.42 8.48 -5.04
CA TYR A 90 -1.60 9.94 -5.11
C TYR A 90 -2.66 10.40 -4.11
N PHE A 91 -3.85 9.79 -4.12
CA PHE A 91 -4.94 10.17 -3.23
C PHE A 91 -4.59 9.96 -1.74
N LYS A 92 -3.91 8.86 -1.38
CA LYS A 92 -3.35 8.65 -0.03
C LYS A 92 -2.47 9.82 0.41
N LYS A 93 -1.54 10.26 -0.45
CA LYS A 93 -0.68 11.45 -0.18
C LYS A 93 -1.47 12.75 -0.05
N GLN A 94 -2.65 12.84 -0.68
CA GLN A 94 -3.56 13.97 -0.53
C GLN A 94 -4.51 13.83 0.67
N GLY A 95 -4.31 12.85 1.56
CA GLY A 95 -5.14 12.65 2.75
C GLY A 95 -6.48 11.97 2.46
N PHE A 96 -6.55 11.14 1.43
CA PHE A 96 -7.65 10.21 1.24
C PHE A 96 -7.35 8.87 1.91
N THR A 97 -8.38 8.22 2.42
CA THR A 97 -8.34 6.87 2.99
C THR A 97 -9.35 5.97 2.28
N LYS A 98 -9.13 4.66 2.32
CA LYS A 98 -10.11 3.65 1.88
C LYS A 98 -11.26 3.51 2.89
N GLU A 99 -11.04 3.94 4.13
CA GLU A 99 -12.04 3.88 5.19
C GLU A 99 -13.08 5.01 5.04
N ILE A 100 -14.31 4.63 4.68
CA ILE A 100 -15.41 5.57 4.48
C ILE A 100 -16.15 5.78 5.81
N THR A 101 -15.88 6.91 6.44
CA THR A 101 -16.50 7.32 7.72
C THR A 101 -17.79 8.12 7.52
N LEU A 102 -18.07 8.59 6.30
CA LEU A 102 -19.31 9.28 5.96
C LEU A 102 -20.48 8.28 5.93
N GLU A 103 -21.57 8.58 6.63
CA GLU A 103 -22.77 7.71 6.67
C GLU A 103 -23.26 7.35 5.26
N LYS A 104 -23.59 6.07 5.04
CA LYS A 104 -24.01 5.54 3.73
C LYS A 104 -25.17 6.33 3.12
N ASN A 105 -26.17 6.72 3.92
CA ASN A 105 -27.32 7.54 3.50
C ASN A 105 -26.94 8.90 2.87
N MET A 106 -25.74 9.42 3.15
CA MET A 106 -25.28 10.71 2.66
C MET A 106 -24.78 10.62 1.22
N TRP A 107 -24.21 9.49 0.80
CA TRP A 107 -23.49 9.38 -0.47
C TRP A 107 -23.93 8.22 -1.37
N MET A 108 -24.49 7.15 -0.79
CA MET A 108 -24.95 5.98 -1.53
C MET A 108 -26.06 6.37 -2.53
N GLY A 109 -25.90 5.96 -3.79
CA GLY A 109 -26.80 6.32 -4.89
C GLY A 109 -26.54 7.69 -5.54
N TYR A 110 -25.62 8.49 -4.99
CA TYR A 110 -25.23 9.78 -5.57
C TYR A 110 -23.90 9.74 -6.32
N ILE A 111 -23.01 8.83 -5.89
CA ILE A 111 -21.70 8.59 -6.47
C ILE A 111 -21.80 7.45 -7.47
N LYS A 112 -21.01 7.52 -8.53
CA LYS A 112 -20.95 6.43 -9.50
C LYS A 112 -19.87 5.43 -9.12
N ASP A 113 -20.27 4.19 -8.91
CA ASP A 113 -19.36 3.07 -8.77
C ASP A 113 -18.85 2.67 -10.16
N TYR A 114 -17.53 2.77 -10.33
CA TYR A 114 -16.85 2.31 -11.54
C TYR A 114 -16.25 0.94 -11.22
N ASN A 115 -16.56 -0.07 -12.03
CA ASN A 115 -16.00 -1.41 -11.87
C ASN A 115 -14.46 -1.35 -11.86
N GLY A 116 -13.85 -1.91 -10.80
CA GLY A 116 -12.41 -1.94 -10.62
C GLY A 116 -11.78 -0.66 -10.04
N ALA A 117 -12.59 0.30 -9.57
CA ALA A 117 -12.12 1.47 -8.84
C ALA A 117 -12.31 1.30 -7.32
N THR A 118 -11.38 1.85 -6.53
CA THR A 118 -11.48 1.86 -5.07
C THR A 118 -12.13 3.15 -4.60
N LEU A 119 -13.23 3.06 -3.85
CA LEU A 119 -13.83 4.22 -3.20
C LEU A 119 -12.89 4.76 -2.11
N MET A 120 -12.62 6.06 -2.13
CA MET A 120 -11.76 6.73 -1.16
C MET A 120 -12.39 8.03 -0.66
N GLN A 121 -12.20 8.31 0.63
CA GLN A 121 -12.70 9.52 1.30
C GLN A 121 -11.56 10.42 1.76
N CYS A 122 -11.70 11.73 1.56
CA CYS A 122 -10.91 12.75 2.22
C CYS A 122 -11.79 13.64 3.09
N SER A 123 -11.52 13.67 4.39
CA SER A 123 -12.12 14.63 5.32
C SER A 123 -11.18 15.83 5.51
N MET A 124 -11.64 17.01 5.12
CA MET A 124 -10.83 18.23 5.20
C MET A 124 -10.73 18.75 6.64
N LEU A 125 -9.59 19.36 6.96
CA LEU A 125 -9.31 19.93 8.28
C LEU A 125 -9.90 21.34 8.38
N PRO A 126 -10.65 21.67 9.45
CA PRO A 126 -11.45 22.89 9.51
C PRO A 126 -10.64 24.18 9.72
N ARG A 127 -9.39 24.10 10.22
CA ARG A 127 -8.58 25.29 10.58
C ARG A 127 -7.36 25.49 9.70
N ILE A 128 -7.23 24.73 8.61
CA ILE A 128 -6.05 24.74 7.75
C ILE A 128 -6.36 25.40 6.41
N ARG A 129 -5.39 26.19 5.92
CA ARG A 129 -5.27 26.61 4.51
C ARG A 129 -4.23 25.71 3.86
N TYR A 130 -4.67 24.85 2.95
CA TYR A 130 -3.85 23.82 2.32
C TYR A 130 -2.71 24.41 1.49
N LEU A 131 -2.91 25.57 0.85
CA LEU A 131 -1.85 26.28 0.12
C LEU A 131 -0.73 26.81 1.03
N GLU A 132 -1.01 27.05 2.32
CA GLU A 132 -0.02 27.51 3.30
C GLU A 132 0.58 26.38 4.13
N MET A 133 0.21 25.11 3.85
CA MET A 133 0.55 23.97 4.68
C MET A 133 2.05 23.84 4.94
N GLY A 134 2.90 24.02 3.92
CA GLY A 134 4.36 23.95 4.08
C GLY A 134 4.90 24.98 5.09
N ARG A 135 4.38 26.21 5.05
CA ARG A 135 4.75 27.26 6.00
C ARG A 135 4.24 26.94 7.41
N MET A 136 3.01 26.45 7.52
CA MET A 136 2.41 26.07 8.82
C MET A 136 3.20 24.93 9.49
N LEU A 137 3.51 23.87 8.74
CA LEU A 137 4.30 22.74 9.23
C LEU A 137 5.71 23.17 9.64
N SER A 138 6.35 24.07 8.88
CA SER A 138 7.68 24.60 9.23
C SER A 138 7.65 25.34 10.56
N LYS A 139 6.65 26.21 10.78
CA LYS A 139 6.46 26.90 12.07
C LYS A 139 6.16 25.96 13.22
N GLN A 140 5.33 24.93 13.00
CA GLN A 140 5.06 23.91 14.01
C GLN A 140 6.32 23.15 14.39
N LYS A 141 7.12 22.74 13.40
CA LYS A 141 8.42 22.08 13.60
C LYS A 141 9.37 22.98 14.40
N GLU A 142 9.48 24.25 14.05
CA GLU A 142 10.30 25.23 14.79
C GLU A 142 9.85 25.36 16.25
N CYS A 143 8.55 25.43 16.51
CA CYS A 143 8.00 25.52 17.87
C CYS A 143 8.34 24.27 18.70
N VAL A 144 8.13 23.08 18.13
CA VAL A 144 8.50 21.81 18.78
C VAL A 144 10.01 21.75 19.03
N GLN A 145 10.83 22.14 18.05
CA GLN A 145 12.28 22.17 18.20
C GLN A 145 12.74 23.17 19.25
N ALA A 146 12.13 24.36 19.34
CA ALA A 146 12.45 25.34 20.36
C ALA A 146 12.14 24.79 21.77
N LYS A 147 11.01 24.09 21.93
CA LYS A 147 10.68 23.41 23.18
C LYS A 147 11.67 22.30 23.50
N ILE A 148 12.04 21.48 22.52
CA ILE A 148 13.05 20.43 22.68
C ILE A 148 14.39 21.05 23.11
N ARG A 149 14.86 22.11 22.44
CA ARG A 149 16.14 22.78 22.78
C ARG A 149 16.19 23.32 24.20
N ALA A 150 15.05 23.72 24.78
CA ALA A 150 14.98 24.21 26.15
C ALA A 150 15.28 23.13 27.20
N PHE A 151 15.07 21.84 26.88
CA PHE A 151 15.29 20.72 27.80
C PHE A 151 16.38 19.75 27.33
N SER A 152 16.62 19.68 26.02
CA SER A 152 17.51 18.72 25.40
C SER A 152 18.96 19.13 25.63
N LYS A 153 19.72 18.18 26.18
CA LYS A 153 21.18 18.23 26.29
C LYS A 153 21.88 17.55 25.12
N SER A 154 21.14 17.10 24.10
CA SER A 154 21.68 16.31 22.98
C SER A 154 22.64 17.10 22.08
N HIS A 155 22.62 18.44 22.16
CA HIS A 155 23.54 19.31 21.42
C HIS A 155 24.92 19.44 22.11
N ILE A 156 25.07 18.92 23.33
CA ILE A 156 26.34 18.91 24.05
C ILE A 156 27.23 17.83 23.44
N ILE A 157 28.35 18.25 22.87
CA ILE A 157 29.36 17.33 22.34
C ILE A 157 30.23 16.88 23.52
N HIS A 158 30.19 15.59 23.82
CA HIS A 158 31.04 14.98 24.84
C HIS A 158 32.35 14.50 24.19
N PRO A 159 33.53 14.82 24.76
CA PRO A 159 34.80 14.31 24.27
C PRO A 159 34.87 12.79 24.47
N PRO A 160 35.73 12.08 23.69
CA PRO A 160 35.93 10.66 23.91
C PRO A 160 36.47 10.38 25.33
N PRO A 161 36.14 9.22 25.91
CA PRO A 161 36.72 8.77 27.17
C PRO A 161 38.25 8.81 27.16
N ARG A 162 38.88 9.19 28.28
CA ARG A 162 40.35 9.32 28.38
C ARG A 162 41.05 7.98 28.18
N GLU A 163 40.38 6.91 28.54
CA GLU A 163 40.80 5.52 28.44
C GLU A 163 41.04 5.08 26.98
N TRP A 164 40.50 5.82 26.01
CA TRP A 164 40.70 5.60 24.58
C TRP A 164 41.90 6.33 23.98
N SER A 165 42.75 6.99 24.79
CA SER A 165 43.95 7.68 24.29
C SER A 165 44.92 6.76 23.55
N ASP A 166 45.04 5.51 24.02
CA ASP A 166 45.98 4.50 23.51
C ASP A 166 45.28 3.41 22.66
N GLY A 167 44.06 3.69 22.19
CA GLY A 167 43.23 2.75 21.41
C GLY A 167 41.88 2.43 22.07
N ILE A 168 40.96 1.88 21.28
CA ILE A 168 39.58 1.58 21.72
C ILE A 168 39.60 0.40 22.70
N LYS A 169 39.06 0.62 23.89
CA LYS A 169 38.91 -0.39 24.95
C LYS A 169 37.45 -0.45 25.39
N GLU A 170 37.01 -1.61 25.87
CA GLU A 170 35.66 -1.75 26.42
C GLU A 170 35.53 -0.90 27.70
N ILE A 171 34.45 -0.12 27.78
CA ILE A 171 34.15 0.76 28.92
C ILE A 171 32.71 0.48 29.34
N ASN A 172 32.47 0.40 30.64
CA ASN A 172 31.10 0.31 31.15
C ASN A 172 30.36 1.64 30.88
N PRO A 173 29.26 1.63 30.10
CA PRO A 173 28.54 2.86 29.76
C PRO A 173 28.04 3.65 30.99
N LEU A 174 27.76 2.98 32.11
CA LEU A 174 27.30 3.62 33.34
C LEU A 174 28.39 4.44 34.05
N ASP A 175 29.66 4.18 33.77
CA ASP A 175 30.79 4.94 34.33
C ASP A 175 30.92 6.32 33.67
N ILE A 176 30.38 6.48 32.46
CA ILE A 176 30.37 7.75 31.73
C ILE A 176 29.27 8.65 32.31
N PRO A 177 29.61 9.79 32.97
CA PRO A 177 28.62 10.63 33.66
C PRO A 177 27.51 11.15 32.74
N ALA A 178 27.82 11.41 31.47
CA ALA A 178 26.87 11.88 30.47
C ALA A 178 25.81 10.82 30.12
N ILE A 179 26.21 9.55 30.00
CA ILE A 179 25.30 8.43 29.72
C ILE A 179 24.42 8.16 30.94
N ARG A 180 24.99 8.19 32.14
CA ARG A 180 24.22 8.08 33.39
C ARG A 180 23.17 9.18 33.51
N ALA A 181 23.55 10.43 33.20
CA ALA A 181 22.67 11.59 33.27
C ALA A 181 21.55 11.59 32.21
N SER A 182 21.69 10.83 31.12
CA SER A 182 20.65 10.71 30.09
C SER A 182 19.51 9.76 30.49
N GLY A 183 19.67 9.01 31.59
CA GLY A 183 18.71 7.98 32.00
C GLY A 183 18.75 6.75 31.09
N TRP A 184 19.86 6.57 30.35
CA TRP A 184 20.15 5.37 29.58
C TRP A 184 20.28 4.16 30.50
N SER A 185 19.73 3.03 30.05
CA SER A 185 19.89 1.74 30.70
C SER A 185 20.10 0.67 29.62
N PRO A 186 20.82 -0.43 29.94
CA PRO A 186 20.99 -1.54 29.03
C PRO A 186 19.66 -2.03 28.44
N ASP A 187 18.64 -2.19 29.28
CA ASP A 187 17.31 -2.66 28.85
C ASP A 187 16.63 -1.70 27.85
N LYS A 188 16.78 -0.38 28.02
CA LYS A 188 16.21 0.61 27.10
C LYS A 188 16.95 0.60 25.77
N ASP A 189 18.27 0.46 25.82
CA ASP A 189 19.11 0.37 24.63
C ASP A 189 18.79 -0.88 23.82
N GLU A 190 18.69 -2.03 24.50
CA GLU A 190 18.30 -3.28 23.89
C GLU A 190 16.93 -3.18 23.23
N MET A 191 15.93 -2.62 23.92
CA MET A 191 14.60 -2.43 23.35
C MET A 191 14.58 -1.48 22.14
N THR A 192 15.47 -0.48 22.11
CA THR A 192 15.58 0.45 20.96
C THR A 192 16.33 -0.18 19.78
N ARG A 193 17.27 -1.09 20.05
CA ARG A 193 18.03 -1.82 19.03
C ARG A 193 17.26 -3.00 18.44
N ARG A 194 16.22 -3.49 19.11
CA ARG A 194 15.34 -4.53 18.57
C ARG A 194 14.72 -4.02 17.27
N PRO A 195 14.98 -4.69 16.13
CA PRO A 195 14.36 -4.30 14.87
C PRO A 195 12.84 -4.42 15.02
N ARG A 196 12.12 -3.42 14.52
CA ARG A 196 10.65 -3.39 14.61
C ARG A 196 9.99 -4.57 13.89
N HIS A 197 10.61 -5.01 12.80
CA HIS A 197 10.13 -6.09 11.94
C HIS A 197 11.24 -7.10 11.68
N ALA A 198 10.87 -8.32 11.28
CA ALA A 198 11.82 -9.33 10.86
C ALA A 198 12.70 -8.84 9.68
N PRO A 199 13.95 -9.30 9.53
CA PRO A 199 14.84 -8.90 8.43
C PRO A 199 14.21 -9.08 7.03
N ILE A 200 13.36 -10.10 6.88
CA ILE A 200 12.68 -10.46 5.64
C ILE A 200 11.52 -9.51 5.27
N TYR A 201 11.02 -8.72 6.24
CA TYR A 201 9.83 -7.88 6.11
C TYR A 201 9.87 -6.97 4.88
N SER A 202 11.00 -6.29 4.66
CA SER A 202 11.12 -5.34 3.55
C SER A 202 11.04 -6.03 2.18
N GLN A 203 11.55 -7.26 2.08
CA GLN A 203 11.51 -8.06 0.86
C GLN A 203 10.08 -8.60 0.61
N LEU A 204 9.41 -9.11 1.65
CA LEU A 204 8.01 -9.56 1.56
C LEU A 204 7.06 -8.41 1.24
N LEU A 205 7.26 -7.24 1.86
CA LEU A 205 6.47 -6.05 1.59
C LEU A 205 6.62 -5.61 0.12
N ARG A 206 7.83 -5.68 -0.41
CA ARG A 206 8.07 -5.40 -1.83
C ARG A 206 7.34 -6.41 -2.72
N LEU A 207 7.50 -7.70 -2.46
CA LEU A 207 6.84 -8.77 -3.22
C LEU A 207 5.31 -8.61 -3.20
N LEU A 208 4.72 -8.34 -2.03
CA LEU A 208 3.30 -8.13 -1.87
C LEU A 208 2.82 -6.90 -2.65
N ASN A 209 3.57 -5.79 -2.60
CA ASN A 209 3.26 -4.59 -3.38
C ASN A 209 3.36 -4.83 -4.89
N ASP A 210 4.37 -5.57 -5.34
CA ASP A 210 4.54 -5.91 -6.75
C ASP A 210 3.36 -6.77 -7.23
N MET A 211 2.93 -7.75 -6.41
CA MET A 211 1.73 -8.55 -6.68
C MET A 211 0.47 -7.68 -6.71
N ALA A 212 0.23 -6.84 -5.71
CA ALA A 212 -0.97 -6.00 -5.62
C ALA A 212 -1.08 -4.96 -6.76
N ASN A 213 0.05 -4.52 -7.32
CA ASN A 213 0.07 -3.60 -8.46
C ASN A 213 0.00 -4.30 -9.83
N HIS A 214 0.03 -5.63 -9.88
CA HIS A 214 -0.08 -6.39 -11.12
C HIS A 214 -1.49 -6.29 -11.71
N ASN A 215 -1.60 -6.18 -13.05
CA ASN A 215 -2.90 -6.03 -13.74
C ASN A 215 -3.89 -7.16 -13.46
N SER A 216 -3.38 -8.35 -13.10
CA SER A 216 -4.22 -9.51 -12.76
C SER A 216 -4.67 -9.57 -11.29
N ALA A 217 -4.28 -8.61 -10.46
CA ALA A 217 -4.49 -8.70 -9.02
C ALA A 217 -5.87 -8.22 -8.54
N TRP A 218 -6.62 -7.51 -9.38
CA TRP A 218 -7.84 -6.82 -8.96
C TRP A 218 -8.89 -7.68 -8.22
N PRO A 219 -9.12 -8.99 -8.53
CA PRO A 219 -10.08 -9.81 -7.78
C PRO A 219 -9.58 -10.23 -6.40
N PHE A 220 -8.27 -10.11 -6.15
CA PHE A 220 -7.59 -10.64 -4.97
C PHE A 220 -7.13 -9.54 -4.00
N LEU A 221 -7.45 -8.28 -4.30
CA LEU A 221 -6.98 -7.13 -3.50
C LEU A 221 -7.64 -7.03 -2.12
N VAL A 222 -8.86 -7.54 -1.98
CA VAL A 222 -9.68 -7.46 -0.77
C VAL A 222 -10.46 -8.78 -0.61
N PRO A 223 -10.98 -9.08 0.60
CA PRO A 223 -11.84 -10.26 0.80
C PRO A 223 -13.05 -10.25 -0.13
N VAL A 224 -13.51 -11.43 -0.54
CA VAL A 224 -14.74 -11.59 -1.31
C VAL A 224 -15.94 -11.11 -0.48
N ASP A 225 -16.77 -10.24 -1.03
CA ASP A 225 -17.92 -9.73 -0.31
C ASP A 225 -19.00 -10.82 -0.14
N ARG A 226 -19.38 -11.13 1.10
CA ARG A 226 -20.41 -12.12 1.43
C ARG A 226 -21.79 -11.71 0.90
N ASP A 227 -22.06 -10.42 0.79
CA ASP A 227 -23.35 -9.92 0.29
C ASP A 227 -23.44 -10.04 -1.23
N GLU A 228 -22.30 -10.00 -1.95
CA GLU A 228 -22.24 -10.18 -3.41
C GLU A 228 -22.14 -11.65 -3.83
N VAL A 229 -21.40 -12.45 -3.05
CA VAL A 229 -21.13 -13.87 -3.32
C VAL A 229 -21.54 -14.71 -2.12
N THR A 230 -22.83 -15.03 -2.06
CA THR A 230 -23.49 -15.51 -0.83
C THR A 230 -23.04 -16.90 -0.37
N ASP A 231 -22.61 -17.78 -1.28
CA ASP A 231 -22.18 -19.16 -1.00
C ASP A 231 -20.66 -19.32 -0.87
N TYR A 232 -19.89 -18.24 -1.08
CA TYR A 232 -18.41 -18.31 -1.12
C TYR A 232 -17.82 -18.91 0.14
N TYR A 233 -18.25 -18.41 1.30
CA TYR A 233 -17.73 -18.81 2.60
C TYR A 233 -18.25 -20.17 3.09
N ASP A 234 -19.23 -20.76 2.40
CA ASP A 234 -19.67 -22.13 2.65
C ASP A 234 -18.77 -23.13 1.91
N ILE A 235 -18.18 -22.72 0.79
CA ILE A 235 -17.30 -23.55 -0.07
C ILE A 235 -15.81 -23.36 0.28
N ILE A 236 -15.41 -22.11 0.55
CA ILE A 236 -14.05 -21.71 0.88
C ILE A 236 -13.92 -21.52 2.40
N LEU A 237 -13.27 -22.49 3.04
CA LEU A 237 -13.14 -22.56 4.50
C LEU A 237 -12.01 -21.66 5.05
N GLU A 238 -10.96 -21.48 4.25
CA GLU A 238 -9.80 -20.66 4.62
C GLU A 238 -9.66 -19.52 3.59
N PRO A 239 -10.48 -18.46 3.68
CA PRO A 239 -10.40 -17.33 2.76
C PRO A 239 -9.06 -16.59 2.92
N MET A 240 -8.50 -16.12 1.80
CA MET A 240 -7.28 -15.32 1.77
C MET A 240 -7.30 -14.32 0.63
N ASP A 241 -6.70 -13.15 0.87
CA ASP A 241 -6.59 -12.04 -0.08
C ASP A 241 -5.36 -11.18 0.26
N LEU A 242 -4.94 -10.32 -0.67
CA LEU A 242 -3.71 -9.53 -0.53
C LEU A 242 -3.78 -8.46 0.56
N SER A 243 -4.96 -7.95 0.93
CA SER A 243 -5.09 -7.00 2.05
C SER A 243 -5.02 -7.69 3.41
N THR A 244 -5.55 -8.92 3.50
CA THR A 244 -5.35 -9.78 4.67
C THR A 244 -3.86 -10.12 4.81
N MET A 245 -3.19 -10.47 3.72
CA MET A 245 -1.73 -10.67 3.73
C MET A 245 -0.97 -9.40 4.15
N GLU A 246 -1.36 -8.22 3.68
CA GLU A 246 -0.75 -6.94 4.11
C GLU A 246 -0.86 -6.78 5.63
N THR A 247 -2.05 -7.03 6.19
CA THR A 247 -2.31 -6.96 7.64
C THR A 247 -1.45 -7.96 8.41
N ARG A 248 -1.35 -9.21 7.95
CA ARG A 248 -0.51 -10.26 8.58
C ARG A 248 0.97 -9.91 8.55
N LEU A 249 1.44 -9.32 7.46
CA LEU A 249 2.83 -8.87 7.33
C LEU A 249 3.14 -7.73 8.32
N GLU A 250 2.25 -6.74 8.47
CA GLU A 250 2.43 -5.60 9.38
C GLU A 250 2.58 -6.01 10.86
N VAL A 251 2.03 -7.16 11.25
CA VAL A 251 2.11 -7.72 12.60
C VAL A 251 3.13 -8.87 12.72
N ASP A 252 4.07 -8.95 11.77
CA ASP A 252 5.18 -9.92 11.75
C ASP A 252 4.73 -11.41 11.80
N GLN A 253 3.57 -11.75 11.21
CA GLN A 253 3.11 -13.15 11.12
C GLN A 253 3.81 -13.97 10.03
N TYR A 254 4.53 -13.34 9.13
CA TYR A 254 5.37 -14.02 8.14
C TYR A 254 6.81 -14.07 8.61
N VAL A 255 7.14 -15.12 9.35
CA VAL A 255 8.50 -15.35 9.86
C VAL A 255 9.42 -15.79 8.73
N THR A 256 8.89 -16.58 7.79
CA THR A 256 9.64 -17.06 6.63
C THR A 256 8.93 -16.76 5.31
N LEU A 257 9.65 -16.92 4.20
CA LEU A 257 9.04 -16.78 2.86
C LEU A 257 7.97 -17.85 2.63
N GLU A 258 8.13 -19.04 3.20
CA GLU A 258 7.19 -20.15 3.09
C GLU A 258 5.84 -19.81 3.72
N ASP A 259 5.82 -19.07 4.83
CA ASP A 259 4.58 -18.60 5.43
C ASP A 259 3.82 -17.65 4.48
N PHE A 260 4.56 -16.77 3.80
CA PHE A 260 4.01 -15.85 2.81
C PHE A 260 3.51 -16.61 1.56
N ILE A 261 4.30 -17.56 1.05
CA ILE A 261 3.93 -18.38 -0.12
C ILE A 261 2.68 -19.20 0.19
N ARG A 262 2.55 -19.78 1.39
CA ARG A 262 1.37 -20.54 1.79
C ARG A 262 0.09 -19.72 1.65
N ASP A 263 0.07 -18.51 2.20
CA ASP A 263 -1.08 -17.61 2.09
C ASP A 263 -1.30 -17.14 0.64
N ALA A 264 -0.23 -16.81 -0.10
CA ALA A 264 -0.35 -16.42 -1.50
C ALA A 264 -0.93 -17.55 -2.37
N THR A 265 -0.48 -18.79 -2.16
CA THR A 265 -1.00 -19.98 -2.84
C THR A 265 -2.46 -20.21 -2.47
N LEU A 266 -2.85 -19.98 -1.21
CA LEU A 266 -4.24 -20.07 -0.78
C LEU A 266 -5.16 -19.10 -1.55
N VAL A 267 -4.69 -17.88 -1.87
CA VAL A 267 -5.43 -16.94 -2.75
C VAL A 267 -5.75 -17.60 -4.11
N PHE A 268 -4.76 -18.23 -4.74
CA PHE A 268 -4.91 -18.82 -6.08
C PHE A 268 -5.71 -20.12 -6.05
N ASP A 269 -5.45 -20.99 -5.08
CA ASP A 269 -6.11 -22.29 -4.96
C ASP A 269 -7.58 -22.12 -4.56
N ASN A 270 -7.92 -21.15 -3.69
CA ASN A 270 -9.32 -20.81 -3.42
C ASN A 270 -10.04 -20.29 -4.66
N CYS A 271 -9.37 -19.47 -5.47
CA CYS A 271 -9.92 -18.98 -6.73
C CYS A 271 -10.25 -20.15 -7.68
N ARG A 272 -9.34 -21.11 -7.84
CA ARG A 272 -9.54 -22.30 -8.68
C ARG A 272 -10.57 -23.27 -8.11
N LYS A 273 -10.66 -23.39 -6.79
CA LYS A 273 -11.64 -24.26 -6.12
C LYS A 273 -13.06 -23.74 -6.29
N TYR A 274 -13.26 -22.43 -6.19
CA TYR A 274 -14.59 -21.83 -6.26
C TYR A 274 -15.06 -21.59 -7.71
N ASN A 275 -14.16 -21.20 -8.61
CA ASN A 275 -14.51 -20.81 -9.98
C ASN A 275 -14.24 -21.93 -10.99
N ASP A 276 -15.09 -22.02 -12.02
CA ASP A 276 -14.87 -22.89 -13.17
C ASP A 276 -13.58 -22.49 -13.94
N GLU A 277 -12.85 -23.48 -14.48
CA GLU A 277 -11.56 -23.30 -15.15
C GLU A 277 -11.63 -22.36 -16.37
N SER A 278 -12.80 -22.26 -17.02
CA SER A 278 -12.99 -21.39 -18.17
C SER A 278 -13.10 -19.90 -17.82
N THR A 279 -13.32 -19.59 -16.53
CA THR A 279 -13.58 -18.22 -16.07
C THR A 279 -12.34 -17.32 -16.19
N GLN A 280 -12.59 -16.01 -16.30
CA GLN A 280 -11.51 -15.03 -16.30
C GLN A 280 -10.75 -15.02 -14.97
N TYR A 281 -11.41 -15.32 -13.84
CA TYR A 281 -10.80 -15.33 -12.52
C TYR A 281 -9.67 -16.35 -12.39
N VAL A 282 -9.87 -17.58 -12.87
CA VAL A 282 -8.83 -18.63 -12.88
C VAL A 282 -7.61 -18.18 -13.70
N LYS A 283 -7.84 -17.58 -14.88
CA LYS A 283 -6.74 -17.02 -15.70
C LYS A 283 -5.98 -15.90 -14.99
N LEU A 284 -6.69 -15.05 -14.22
CA LEU A 284 -6.07 -13.98 -13.45
C LEU A 284 -5.22 -14.55 -12.29
N ALA A 285 -5.72 -15.59 -11.59
CA ALA A 285 -4.99 -16.30 -10.56
C ALA A 285 -3.71 -16.94 -11.12
N ASP A 286 -3.81 -17.69 -12.22
CA ASP A 286 -2.65 -18.30 -12.91
C ASP A 286 -1.61 -17.26 -13.34
N ASN A 287 -2.06 -16.10 -13.83
CA ASN A 287 -1.17 -15.02 -14.23
C ASN A 287 -0.45 -14.37 -13.04
N LEU A 288 -1.18 -14.14 -11.94
CA LEU A 288 -0.61 -13.54 -10.74
C LEU A 288 0.34 -14.50 -10.02
N GLU A 289 0.00 -15.79 -9.94
CA GLU A 289 0.89 -16.83 -9.39
C GLU A 289 2.20 -16.93 -10.17
N ARG A 290 2.12 -16.98 -11.51
CA ARG A 290 3.33 -16.96 -12.37
C ARG A 290 4.13 -15.67 -12.21
N TYR A 291 3.48 -14.55 -11.93
CA TYR A 291 4.17 -13.29 -11.67
C TYR A 291 4.89 -13.32 -10.32
N MET A 292 4.25 -13.81 -9.26
CA MET A 292 4.85 -13.99 -7.93
C MET A 292 6.13 -14.84 -8.03
N TRP A 293 6.06 -16.02 -8.64
CA TRP A 293 7.23 -16.89 -8.79
C TRP A 293 8.35 -16.25 -9.60
N ARG A 294 8.02 -15.46 -10.64
CA ARG A 294 9.02 -14.68 -11.38
C ARG A 294 9.69 -13.65 -10.48
N GLN A 295 8.95 -12.92 -9.64
CA GLN A 295 9.54 -11.96 -8.71
C GLN A 295 10.45 -12.64 -7.67
N ILE A 296 10.01 -13.77 -7.09
CA ILE A 296 10.82 -14.55 -6.14
C ILE A 296 12.16 -14.95 -6.78
N LYS A 297 12.16 -15.41 -8.03
CA LYS A 297 13.38 -15.78 -8.77
C LYS A 297 14.34 -14.62 -9.02
N THR A 298 13.85 -13.37 -9.06
CA THR A 298 14.74 -12.21 -9.24
C THR A 298 15.57 -11.89 -7.99
N LEU A 299 15.21 -12.45 -6.84
CA LEU A 299 15.90 -12.25 -5.58
C LEU A 299 16.95 -13.35 -5.39
N PRO A 300 18.26 -13.02 -5.32
CA PRO A 300 19.34 -14.01 -5.23
C PRO A 300 19.14 -15.01 -4.08
N GLU A 301 18.68 -14.52 -2.93
CA GLU A 301 18.45 -15.29 -1.69
C GLU A 301 17.37 -16.38 -1.84
N TRP A 302 16.44 -16.24 -2.80
CA TRP A 302 15.29 -17.14 -2.97
C TRP A 302 15.25 -17.81 -4.35
N SER A 303 16.31 -17.63 -5.14
CA SER A 303 16.39 -18.10 -6.52
C SER A 303 16.31 -19.63 -6.68
N CYS A 304 16.51 -20.39 -5.60
CA CYS A 304 16.45 -21.85 -5.57
C CYS A 304 15.08 -22.44 -5.21
N LEU A 305 14.09 -21.63 -4.85
CA LEU A 305 12.78 -22.08 -4.40
C LEU A 305 11.80 -22.21 -5.59
N GLU A 306 11.32 -23.41 -5.88
CA GLU A 306 10.31 -23.67 -6.92
C GLU A 306 9.15 -24.53 -6.40
N SER A 307 7.93 -24.23 -6.89
CA SER A 307 6.76 -25.09 -6.74
C SER A 307 6.78 -26.19 -7.81
N GLU A 308 6.69 -27.47 -7.41
CA GLU A 308 6.63 -28.62 -8.32
C GLU A 308 5.45 -28.52 -9.31
N LYS A 309 4.35 -27.84 -8.94
CA LYS A 309 3.19 -27.59 -9.82
C LYS A 309 3.53 -26.75 -11.05
N VAL A 310 4.45 -25.77 -10.91
CA VAL A 310 4.87 -24.89 -12.02
C VAL A 310 5.80 -25.63 -12.98
N LEU A 311 6.70 -26.46 -12.45
CA LEU A 311 7.63 -27.30 -13.21
C LEU A 311 6.93 -28.36 -14.07
N VAL A 312 5.76 -28.83 -13.66
CA VAL A 312 4.95 -29.80 -14.42
C VAL A 312 4.22 -29.11 -15.56
N ARG A 313 3.66 -27.90 -15.34
CA ARG A 313 3.01 -27.10 -16.40
C ARG A 313 3.99 -26.61 -17.48
N ASP A 314 5.17 -26.12 -17.09
CA ASP A 314 6.18 -25.65 -18.06
C ASP A 314 6.80 -26.81 -18.87
N ARG A 315 6.78 -28.05 -18.35
CA ARG A 315 7.31 -29.23 -19.05
C ARG A 315 6.29 -29.96 -19.93
N LEU A 316 4.99 -29.86 -19.66
CA LEU A 316 3.97 -30.62 -20.38
C LEU A 316 3.21 -29.84 -21.46
N GLY A 317 3.34 -28.51 -21.54
CA GLY A 317 2.49 -27.73 -22.44
C GLY A 317 1.01 -27.81 -22.04
N ASP A 318 0.18 -26.99 -22.66
CA ASP A 318 -1.19 -26.65 -22.21
C ASP A 318 -2.26 -27.76 -22.44
N ASP A 319 -1.88 -29.04 -22.38
CA ASP A 319 -2.80 -30.17 -22.61
C ASP A 319 -3.31 -30.78 -21.28
N SER A 320 -4.53 -30.36 -20.93
CA SER A 320 -5.24 -30.61 -19.65
C SER A 320 -5.65 -32.07 -19.34
N ALA A 321 -5.26 -33.08 -20.11
CA ALA A 321 -5.83 -34.44 -20.01
C ALA A 321 -4.98 -35.46 -19.21
N MET A 322 -3.77 -35.12 -18.77
CA MET A 322 -2.82 -36.09 -18.15
C MET A 322 -2.53 -35.83 -16.66
N LEU A 323 -3.12 -34.80 -16.03
CA LEU A 323 -2.79 -34.39 -14.67
C LEU A 323 -3.39 -35.28 -13.55
N SER A 324 -4.35 -36.15 -13.84
CA SER A 324 -5.15 -36.86 -12.82
C SER A 324 -4.60 -38.22 -12.36
N THR A 325 -3.51 -38.72 -12.96
CA THR A 325 -3.06 -40.12 -12.76
C THR A 325 -1.70 -40.30 -12.08
N LEU A 326 -1.00 -39.25 -11.64
CA LEU A 326 0.40 -39.39 -11.17
C LEU A 326 0.77 -38.53 -9.94
N ILE A 327 -0.01 -38.59 -8.86
CA ILE A 327 0.44 -38.06 -7.55
C ILE A 327 0.25 -39.16 -6.49
N PRO A 328 1.33 -39.80 -5.99
CA PRO A 328 1.24 -40.58 -4.77
C PRO A 328 1.02 -39.66 -3.57
N GLU A 329 0.08 -40.02 -2.70
CA GLU A 329 -0.13 -39.42 -1.38
C GLU A 329 1.08 -39.74 -0.48
N GLU A 330 2.11 -38.89 -0.48
CA GLU A 330 3.00 -38.69 0.67
C GLU A 330 3.95 -37.53 0.38
N ILE A 331 3.84 -36.46 1.19
CA ILE A 331 4.63 -35.23 1.08
C ILE A 331 5.96 -35.42 1.82
N PRO A 332 7.14 -35.38 1.17
CA PRO A 332 8.39 -35.18 1.88
C PRO A 332 8.60 -33.69 2.12
N THR A 333 8.82 -33.30 3.37
CA THR A 333 9.13 -31.92 3.76
C THR A 333 10.45 -31.43 3.15
N VAL A 334 10.43 -30.17 2.69
CA VAL A 334 11.54 -29.41 2.06
C VAL A 334 12.80 -29.29 2.95
N THR A 335 12.70 -29.59 4.24
CA THR A 335 13.80 -29.59 5.22
C THR A 335 15.02 -30.41 4.78
N ALA A 336 14.82 -31.53 4.08
CA ALA A 336 15.92 -32.40 3.67
C ALA A 336 16.88 -31.77 2.64
N ARG A 337 16.46 -30.76 1.88
CA ARG A 337 17.30 -30.12 0.83
C ARG A 337 18.06 -28.89 1.30
N LEU A 338 17.61 -28.23 2.38
CA LEU A 338 18.31 -27.08 2.97
C LEU A 338 19.53 -27.52 3.79
N ASP A 339 19.42 -28.62 4.52
CA ASP A 339 20.54 -29.17 5.30
C ASP A 339 21.69 -29.67 4.40
N GLU A 340 21.37 -30.24 3.22
CA GLU A 340 22.39 -30.64 2.24
C GLU A 340 23.07 -29.45 1.54
N ALA A 341 22.40 -28.31 1.42
CA ALA A 341 22.96 -27.11 0.81
C ALA A 341 23.83 -26.31 1.79
N LEU A 342 23.46 -26.30 3.09
CA LEU A 342 24.23 -25.65 4.14
C LEU A 342 25.46 -26.47 4.58
N ALA A 343 25.46 -27.80 4.39
CA ALA A 343 26.60 -28.66 4.69
C ALA A 343 27.71 -28.68 3.61
N ARG A 344 27.53 -27.95 2.49
CA ARG A 344 28.49 -27.88 1.37
C ARG A 344 29.23 -26.54 1.26
N ASN A 345 29.07 -25.65 2.24
CA ASN A 345 29.95 -24.50 2.50
C ASN A 345 30.60 -24.67 3.87
#